data_AF-W7VSK3-F1
#
_entry.id   AF-W7VSK3-F1
#
_cell.length_a   1.000
_cell.length_b   1.000
_cell.length_c   1.000
_cell.angle_alpha   90.00
_cell.angle_beta   90.00
_cell.angle_gamma   90.00
#
_symmetry.space_group_name_H-M   'P 1'
#
loop_
_entity.id
_entity.type
_entity.pdbx_description
1 polymer ?
#
loop_
_entity_poly.entity_id
_entity_poly.type
_entity_poly.pdbx_seq_one_letter_code
_entity_poly.pdbx_strand_id
1 'polypeptide(L)'
;MLSETLLDWMQAQAVLAATEQTGYPIVLARDGRRVSFALHEATGEDEWLLVLTESNDRASIEGLAVAFRLTGREAEVLHWVAQGKTNRDIGDILGTSPRTVHKHLEHVFAKLGVETRTSAAAMALGKLKRGAA
;
A
#
# COMPACT_ATOMS: atom_id res chain seq x y z
N MET A 1 -5.47 24.16 22.25
CA MET A 1 -6.66 23.82 21.44
C MET A 1 -6.44 22.62 20.51
N LEU A 2 -5.33 22.51 19.77
CA LEU A 2 -5.04 21.28 18.99
C LEU A 2 -4.73 20.04 19.87
N SER A 3 -4.36 20.24 21.14
CA SER A 3 -3.96 19.16 22.06
C SER A 3 -5.13 18.34 22.60
N GLU A 4 -6.23 18.97 23.02
CA GLU A 4 -7.39 18.25 23.58
C GLU A 4 -8.12 17.44 22.52
N THR A 5 -8.34 18.00 21.32
CA THR A 5 -9.04 17.28 20.24
C THR A 5 -8.27 16.05 19.77
N LEU A 6 -6.93 16.10 19.80
CA LEU A 6 -6.09 14.96 19.47
C LEU A 6 -6.13 13.89 20.58
N LEU A 7 -6.08 14.32 21.85
CA LEU A 7 -6.21 13.41 23.00
C LEU A 7 -7.57 12.71 23.02
N ASP A 8 -8.65 13.46 22.79
CA ASP A 8 -10.02 12.93 22.74
C ASP A 8 -10.17 11.90 21.60
N TRP A 9 -9.60 12.21 20.43
CA TRP A 9 -9.60 11.29 19.29
C TRP A 9 -8.77 10.02 19.58
N MET A 10 -7.61 10.17 20.24
CA MET A 10 -6.76 9.04 20.64
C MET A 10 -7.44 8.14 21.68
N GLN A 11 -8.11 8.71 22.68
CA GLN A 11 -8.88 7.97 23.68
C GLN A 11 -10.07 7.24 23.06
N ALA A 12 -10.77 7.85 22.10
CA ALA A 12 -11.85 7.18 21.39
C ALA A 12 -11.37 5.98 20.56
N GLN A 13 -10.18 6.06 19.95
CA GLN A 13 -9.56 4.95 19.21
C GLN A 13 -9.02 3.85 20.13
N ALA A 14 -8.48 4.21 21.29
CA ALA A 14 -8.02 3.26 22.30
C ALA A 14 -9.13 2.33 22.80
N VAL A 15 -10.33 2.88 23.00
CA VAL A 15 -11.52 2.11 23.40
C VAL A 15 -11.92 1.12 22.31
N LEU A 16 -11.76 1.47 21.03
CA LEU A 16 -12.02 0.56 19.90
C LEU A 16 -10.94 -0.52 19.78
N ALA A 17 -9.66 -0.17 19.97
CA ALA A 17 -8.55 -1.12 19.96
C ALA A 17 -8.62 -2.16 21.10
N ALA A 18 -9.15 -1.77 22.26
CA ALA A 18 -9.35 -2.66 23.42
C ALA A 18 -10.43 -3.74 23.20
N THR A 19 -11.19 -3.70 22.09
CA THR A 19 -12.26 -4.67 21.79
C THR A 19 -11.82 -5.85 20.89
N GLU A 20 -10.52 -6.11 20.79
CA GLU A 20 -9.90 -7.04 19.81
C GLU A 20 -10.21 -6.72 18.33
N GLN A 21 -10.94 -5.62 18.08
CA GLN A 21 -11.08 -5.03 16.77
C GLN A 21 -9.79 -4.27 16.50
N THR A 22 -8.96 -4.82 15.62
CA THR A 22 -7.75 -4.16 15.12
C THR A 22 -8.15 -2.75 14.66
N GLY A 23 -7.72 -1.72 15.39
CA GLY A 23 -8.09 -0.33 15.09
C GLY A 23 -7.81 -0.02 13.62
N TYR A 24 -8.77 0.58 12.92
CA TYR A 24 -8.57 0.96 11.53
C TYR A 24 -7.46 2.02 11.47
N PRO A 25 -6.33 1.74 10.80
CA PRO A 25 -5.25 2.71 10.76
C PRO A 25 -5.72 3.99 10.06
N ILE A 26 -5.32 5.15 10.59
CA ILE A 26 -5.44 6.39 9.83
C ILE A 26 -4.39 6.35 8.73
N VAL A 27 -4.82 6.56 7.49
CA VAL A 27 -3.94 6.64 6.34
C VAL A 27 -3.94 8.07 5.80
N LEU A 28 -2.78 8.72 5.85
CA LEU A 28 -2.54 10.00 5.20
C LEU A 28 -1.79 9.76 3.89
N ALA A 29 -2.36 10.16 2.76
CA ALA A 29 -1.70 10.06 1.45
C ALA A 29 -1.43 11.45 0.87
N ARG A 30 -0.16 11.74 0.52
CA ARG A 30 0.27 12.98 -0.13
C ARG A 30 1.47 12.71 -1.05
N ASP A 31 1.41 13.18 -2.30
CA ASP A 31 2.50 13.08 -3.29
C ASP A 31 3.06 11.65 -3.49
N GLY A 32 2.19 10.63 -3.41
CA GLY A 32 2.57 9.21 -3.53
C GLY A 32 3.25 8.62 -2.29
N ARG A 33 3.37 9.40 -1.20
CA ARG A 33 3.71 8.92 0.13
C ARG A 33 2.44 8.66 0.90
N ARG A 34 2.40 7.52 1.57
CA ARG A 34 1.27 7.06 2.36
C ARG A 34 1.78 6.75 3.74
N VAL A 35 1.30 7.47 4.72
CA VAL A 35 1.66 7.30 6.12
C VAL A 35 0.48 6.68 6.84
N SER A 36 0.69 5.48 7.37
CA SER A 36 -0.29 4.75 8.17
C SER A 36 0.04 4.94 9.64
N PHE A 37 -0.96 5.36 10.42
CA PHE A 37 -0.91 5.49 11.87
C PHE A 37 -1.74 4.34 12.44
N ALA A 38 -1.11 3.42 13.16
CA ALA A 38 -1.79 2.36 13.89
C ALA A 38 -1.48 2.50 15.38
N LEU A 39 -2.51 2.47 16.23
CA LEU A 39 -2.32 2.37 17.67
C LEU A 39 -2.03 0.91 18.01
N HIS A 40 -0.87 0.66 18.60
CA HIS A 40 -0.57 -0.62 19.24
C HIS A 40 -0.99 -0.54 20.71
N GLU A 41 -1.27 -1.69 21.33
CA GLU A 41 -1.72 -1.80 22.73
C GLU A 41 -1.03 -0.78 23.65
N ALA A 42 -1.82 -0.16 24.53
CA ALA A 42 -1.30 0.74 25.54
C ALA A 42 -0.31 -0.01 26.44
N THR A 43 0.96 0.38 26.42
CA THR A 43 2.01 -0.23 27.25
C THR A 43 2.00 0.41 28.64
N GLY A 44 0.90 0.29 29.39
CA GLY A 44 0.75 0.85 30.74
C GLY A 44 -0.34 1.92 30.87
N GLU A 45 -0.54 2.46 32.07
CA GLU A 45 -1.66 3.38 32.40
C GLU A 45 -1.62 4.71 31.64
N ASP A 46 -0.46 5.16 31.16
CA ASP A 46 -0.28 6.46 30.47
C ASP A 46 0.60 6.40 29.21
N GLU A 47 0.95 5.21 28.72
CA GLU A 47 1.84 5.05 27.55
C GLU A 47 1.10 4.47 26.34
N TRP A 48 1.19 5.20 25.22
CA TRP A 48 0.56 4.85 23.96
C TRP A 48 1.63 4.63 22.90
N LEU A 49 1.66 3.44 22.29
CA LEU A 49 2.54 3.17 21.16
C LEU A 49 1.80 3.43 19.86
N LEU A 50 2.19 4.49 19.14
CA LEU A 50 1.72 4.73 17.79
C LEU A 50 2.78 4.26 16.79
N VAL A 51 2.42 3.28 15.96
CA VAL A 51 3.26 2.81 14.86
C VAL A 51 2.98 3.67 13.64
N LEU A 52 4.03 4.35 13.18
CA LEU A 52 4.03 5.13 11.94
C LEU A 52 4.70 4.30 10.84
N THR A 53 3.95 3.92 9.81
CA THR A 53 4.49 3.25 8.64
C THR A 53 4.35 4.16 7.43
N GLU A 54 5.47 4.68 6.92
CA GLU A 54 5.50 5.39 5.64
C GLU A 54 5.76 4.39 4.50
N SER A 55 4.76 4.19 3.63
CA SER A 55 4.94 3.54 2.34
C SER A 55 5.03 4.59 1.24
N ASN A 56 6.15 4.60 0.53
CA ASN A 56 6.33 5.43 -0.65
C ASN A 56 5.97 4.61 -1.89
N ASP A 57 4.74 4.79 -2.37
CA ASP A 57 4.21 4.07 -3.53
C ASP A 57 5.05 4.39 -4.77
N ARG A 58 5.52 5.64 -4.90
CA ARG A 58 6.38 6.07 -6.01
C ARG A 58 7.73 5.37 -6.00
N ALA A 59 8.42 5.29 -4.86
CA ALA A 59 9.68 4.56 -4.74
C ALA A 59 9.50 3.06 -5.03
N SER A 60 8.36 2.49 -4.60
CA SER A 60 7.99 1.11 -4.89
C SER A 60 7.80 0.88 -6.40
N ILE A 61 7.09 1.78 -7.08
CA ILE A 61 6.85 1.74 -8.52
C ILE A 61 8.17 1.89 -9.29
N GLU A 62 9.01 2.86 -8.93
CA GLU A 62 10.33 3.06 -9.54
C GLU A 62 11.23 1.82 -9.34
N GLY A 63 11.22 1.23 -8.14
CA GLY A 63 11.93 0.00 -7.84
C GLY A 63 11.48 -1.20 -8.69
N LEU A 64 10.17 -1.36 -8.91
CA LEU A 64 9.62 -2.39 -9.81
C LEU A 64 10.01 -2.13 -11.27
N ALA A 65 9.96 -0.88 -11.71
CA ALA A 65 10.34 -0.49 -13.06
C ALA A 65 11.79 -0.88 -13.38
N VAL A 66 12.72 -0.54 -12.48
CA VAL A 66 14.14 -0.89 -12.63
C VAL A 66 14.36 -2.39 -12.54
N ALA A 67 13.74 -3.06 -11.56
CA ALA A 67 13.97 -4.49 -11.32
C ALA A 67 13.52 -5.39 -12.46
N PHE A 68 12.41 -5.03 -13.11
CA PHE A 68 11.77 -5.85 -14.13
C PHE A 68 11.78 -5.21 -15.54
N ARG A 69 12.54 -4.12 -15.72
CA ARG A 69 12.63 -3.35 -16.98
C ARG A 69 11.25 -2.98 -17.55
N LEU A 70 10.37 -2.54 -16.66
CA LEU A 70 9.02 -2.11 -17.00
C LEU A 70 9.01 -0.63 -17.38
N THR A 71 8.07 -0.24 -18.24
CA THR A 71 7.70 1.17 -18.42
C THR A 71 7.02 1.69 -17.15
N GLY A 72 6.91 3.02 -17.01
CA GLY A 72 6.23 3.64 -15.87
C GLY A 72 4.81 3.11 -15.65
N ARG A 73 4.00 3.04 -16.72
CA ARG A 73 2.62 2.51 -16.63
C ARG A 73 2.56 1.03 -16.31
N GLU A 74 3.46 0.22 -16.86
CA GLU A 74 3.54 -1.21 -16.52
C GLU A 74 3.91 -1.42 -15.04
N ALA A 75 4.83 -0.61 -14.51
CA ALA A 75 5.23 -0.68 -13.11
C ALA A 75 4.11 -0.24 -12.15
N GLU A 76 3.37 0.82 -12.48
CA GLU A 76 2.18 1.24 -11.72
C GLU A 76 1.10 0.15 -11.72
N VAL A 77 0.81 -0.44 -12.88
CA VAL A 77 -0.16 -1.54 -12.98
C VAL A 77 0.29 -2.73 -12.12
N LEU A 78 1.57 -3.13 -12.21
CA LEU A 78 2.11 -4.23 -11.41
C LEU A 78 2.07 -3.92 -9.91
N HIS A 79 2.36 -2.68 -9.50
CA HIS A 79 2.26 -2.25 -8.11
C HIS A 79 0.84 -2.46 -7.57
N TRP A 80 -0.19 -1.99 -8.27
CA TRP A 80 -1.57 -2.17 -7.82
C TRP A 80 -2.06 -3.62 -7.88
N VAL A 81 -1.53 -4.43 -8.80
CA VAL A 81 -1.75 -5.88 -8.79
C VAL A 81 -1.19 -6.52 -7.53
N ALA A 82 0.01 -6.13 -7.09
CA ALA A 82 0.60 -6.58 -5.83
C ALA A 82 -0.22 -6.16 -4.60
N GLN A 83 -0.92 -5.03 -4.68
CA GLN A 83 -1.89 -4.55 -3.68
C GLN A 83 -3.28 -5.21 -3.79
N GLY A 84 -3.46 -6.18 -4.70
CA GLY A 84 -4.72 -6.94 -4.84
C GLY A 84 -5.84 -6.24 -5.61
N LYS A 85 -5.59 -5.10 -6.26
CA LYS A 85 -6.62 -4.31 -6.96
C LYS A 85 -7.07 -4.94 -8.28
N THR A 86 -8.37 -5.01 -8.55
CA THR A 86 -8.87 -5.58 -9.82
C THR A 86 -8.52 -4.69 -11.01
N ASN A 87 -8.59 -5.20 -12.25
CA ASN A 87 -8.32 -4.37 -13.44
C ASN A 87 -9.28 -3.17 -13.54
N ARG A 88 -10.49 -3.30 -13.00
CA ARG A 88 -11.44 -2.20 -12.90
C ARG A 88 -10.93 -1.14 -11.94
N ASP A 89 -10.61 -1.53 -10.72
CA ASP A 89 -10.08 -0.59 -9.71
C ASP A 89 -8.80 0.10 -10.19
N ILE A 90 -7.90 -0.65 -10.85
CA ILE A 90 -6.66 -0.10 -11.41
C ILE A 90 -6.97 0.90 -12.53
N GLY A 91 -7.96 0.61 -13.37
CA GLY A 91 -8.42 1.53 -14.40
C GLY A 91 -8.93 2.84 -13.79
N ASP A 92 -9.76 2.73 -12.75
CA ASP A 92 -10.30 3.87 -12.02
C ASP A 92 -9.17 4.69 -11.34
N ILE A 93 -8.19 4.02 -10.74
CA ILE A 93 -7.03 4.66 -10.08
C ILE A 93 -6.13 5.38 -11.08
N LEU A 94 -5.85 4.77 -12.25
CA LEU A 94 -4.91 5.29 -13.23
C LEU A 94 -5.58 6.17 -14.31
N GLY A 95 -6.90 6.37 -14.25
CA GLY A 95 -7.65 7.13 -15.25
C GLY A 95 -7.63 6.46 -16.63
N THR A 96 -7.70 5.12 -16.67
CA THR A 96 -7.67 4.33 -17.91
C THR A 96 -8.72 3.23 -17.92
N SER A 97 -8.99 2.64 -19.08
CA SER A 97 -9.97 1.57 -19.17
C SER A 97 -9.43 0.25 -18.61
N PRO A 98 -10.28 -0.63 -18.04
CA PRO A 98 -9.86 -1.95 -17.56
C PRO A 98 -9.21 -2.81 -18.67
N ARG A 99 -9.60 -2.58 -19.92
CA ARG A 99 -8.99 -3.20 -21.11
C ARG A 99 -7.55 -2.72 -21.33
N THR A 100 -7.26 -1.45 -21.10
CA THR A 100 -5.89 -0.91 -21.19
C THR A 100 -5.02 -1.48 -20.08
N VAL A 101 -5.55 -1.62 -18.86
CA VAL A 101 -4.86 -2.31 -17.76
C VAL A 101 -4.53 -3.76 -18.16
N HIS A 102 -5.49 -4.48 -18.74
CA HIS A 102 -5.25 -5.83 -19.22
C HIS A 102 -4.11 -5.89 -20.25
N LYS A 103 -4.07 -4.94 -21.19
CA LYS A 103 -2.99 -4.86 -22.18
C LYS A 103 -1.62 -4.61 -21.55
N HIS A 104 -1.54 -3.74 -20.55
CA HIS A 104 -0.29 -3.56 -19.78
C HIS A 104 0.11 -4.85 -19.05
N LEU A 105 -0.86 -5.59 -18.49
CA LEU A 105 -0.57 -6.87 -17.82
C LEU A 105 -0.01 -7.94 -18.76
N GLU A 106 -0.50 -8.03 -20.00
CA GLU A 106 0.09 -8.94 -21.01
C GLU A 106 1.59 -8.67 -21.20
N HIS A 107 1.98 -7.40 -21.32
CA HIS A 107 3.39 -7.02 -21.47
C HIS A 107 4.20 -7.26 -20.19
N VAL A 108 3.61 -6.98 -19.02
CA VAL A 108 4.23 -7.27 -17.72
C VAL A 108 4.48 -8.77 -17.58
N PHE A 109 3.51 -9.62 -17.89
CA PHE A 109 3.63 -11.08 -17.81
C PHE A 109 4.76 -11.60 -18.71
N ALA A 110 4.83 -11.11 -19.95
CA ALA A 110 5.91 -11.43 -20.86
C ALA A 110 7.29 -11.00 -20.31
N LYS A 111 7.40 -9.81 -19.70
CA LYS A 111 8.66 -9.31 -19.13
C LYS A 111 9.08 -10.02 -17.84
N LEU A 112 8.12 -10.46 -17.03
CA LEU A 112 8.37 -11.22 -15.80
C LEU A 112 8.59 -12.71 -16.06
N GLY A 113 8.26 -13.21 -17.25
CA GLY A 113 8.33 -14.63 -17.59
C GLY A 113 7.29 -15.46 -16.82
N VAL A 114 6.11 -14.89 -16.57
CA VAL A 114 5.01 -15.54 -15.83
C VAL A 114 3.73 -15.56 -16.65
N GLU A 115 2.84 -16.50 -16.36
CA GLU A 115 1.57 -16.65 -17.09
C GLU A 115 0.35 -16.19 -16.29
N THR A 116 0.51 -15.99 -14.97
CA THR A 116 -0.61 -15.68 -14.08
C THR A 116 -0.42 -14.37 -13.34
N ARG A 117 -1.55 -13.71 -13.09
CA ARG A 117 -1.66 -12.54 -12.22
C ARG A 117 -1.11 -12.80 -10.82
N THR A 118 -1.38 -13.98 -10.27
CA THR A 118 -0.93 -14.36 -8.93
C THR A 118 0.59 -14.51 -8.89
N SER A 119 1.20 -15.14 -9.90
CA SER A 119 2.66 -15.23 -10.04
C SER A 119 3.31 -13.85 -10.16
N ALA A 120 2.73 -12.96 -10.97
CA ALA A 120 3.21 -11.58 -11.12
C ALA A 120 3.14 -10.81 -9.79
N ALA A 121 2.02 -10.93 -9.05
CA ALA A 121 1.84 -10.31 -7.74
C ALA A 121 2.88 -10.83 -6.74
N ALA A 122 3.13 -12.14 -6.70
CA ALA A 122 4.12 -12.75 -5.82
C ALA A 122 5.55 -12.25 -6.09
N MET A 123 5.94 -12.13 -7.37
CA MET A 123 7.24 -11.58 -7.75
C MET A 123 7.41 -10.12 -7.31
N ALA A 124 6.38 -9.30 -7.51
CA ALA A 124 6.38 -7.90 -7.09
C ALA A 124 6.51 -7.78 -5.56
N LEU A 125 5.69 -8.50 -4.80
CA LEU A 125 5.77 -8.53 -3.32
C LEU A 125 7.14 -8.98 -2.83
N GLY A 126 7.71 -10.03 -3.44
CA GLY A 126 9.05 -10.50 -3.12
C GLY A 126 10.15 -9.47 -3.41
N LYS A 127 9.97 -8.60 -4.40
CA LYS A 127 10.91 -7.50 -4.67
C LYS A 127 10.74 -6.36 -3.66
N LEU A 128 9.50 -5.97 -3.34
CA LEU A 128 9.21 -4.88 -2.41
C LEU A 128 9.67 -5.19 -0.98
N LYS A 129 9.53 -6.44 -0.52
CA LYS A 129 10.03 -6.87 0.81
C LYS A 129 11.56 -6.82 0.95
N ARG A 130 12.31 -6.95 -0.16
CA ARG A 130 13.78 -6.94 -0.16
C ARG A 130 14.40 -5.55 -0.22
N GLY A 131 13.61 -4.50 -0.48
CA GLY A 131 14.07 -3.10 -0.49
C GLY A 131 13.88 -2.38 0.85
N ALA A 132 13.25 -3.02 1.83
CA ALA A 132 12.98 -2.48 3.17
C ALA A 132 13.96 -3.03 4.24
N ALA A 133 15.02 -3.72 3.82
CA ALA A 133 16.06 -4.30 4.67
C ALA A 133 17.41 -3.65 4.39
#